data_AF-A0A951DJE3-F1
#
_entry.id   AF-A0A951DJE3-F1
#
_cell.length_a   1.000
_cell.length_b   1.000
_cell.length_c   1.000
_cell.angle_alpha   90.00
_cell.angle_beta   90.00
_cell.angle_gamma   90.00
#
_symmetry.space_group_name_H-M   'P 1'
#
loop_
_entity.id
_entity.type
_entity.pdbx_description
1 polymer ?
#
loop_
_entity_poly.entity_id
_entity_poly.type
_entity_poly.pdbx_seq_one_letter_code
_entity_poly.pdbx_strand_id
1 'polypeptide(L)'
;MIVAAAALTLAIQFDLDLGAFKRKAEPAPKVTCGITTVGYRFVGKPGQAFRYAGDTYVVPEEGEIELIAARHKSTYTIADKSLPLDVWPLDQFGFRTVPLPSPAITKGENQ
;
A
#
# COMPACT_ATOMS: atom_id res chain seq x y z
N MET A 1 21.31 39.68 -69.82
CA MET A 1 20.55 40.13 -68.62
C MET A 1 20.21 38.89 -67.80
N ILE A 2 21.02 38.58 -66.79
CA ILE A 2 20.86 37.40 -65.92
C ILE A 2 20.84 37.95 -64.49
N VAL A 3 19.72 38.50 -64.07
CA VAL A 3 19.50 38.95 -62.68
C VAL A 3 18.05 38.64 -62.33
N ALA A 4 17.73 37.36 -62.14
CA ALA A 4 16.39 36.97 -61.66
C ALA A 4 16.33 35.59 -60.98
N ALA A 5 17.46 34.96 -60.62
CA ALA A 5 17.45 33.58 -60.12
C ALA A 5 17.97 33.39 -58.69
N ALA A 6 18.45 34.45 -58.01
CA ALA A 6 19.18 34.30 -56.74
C ALA A 6 18.37 34.68 -55.49
N ALA A 7 17.13 35.16 -55.61
CA ALA A 7 16.37 35.68 -54.47
C ALA A 7 15.34 34.70 -53.86
N LEU A 8 15.05 33.57 -54.52
CA LEU A 8 13.95 32.69 -54.10
C LEU A 8 14.34 31.57 -53.12
N THR A 9 15.61 31.31 -52.88
CA THR A 9 16.05 30.15 -52.08
C THR A 9 16.21 30.42 -50.58
N LEU A 10 16.10 31.67 -50.13
CA LEU A 10 16.27 32.00 -48.70
C LEU A 10 14.98 31.92 -47.86
N ALA A 11 13.82 31.70 -48.50
CA ALA A 11 12.52 31.72 -47.80
C ALA A 11 12.07 30.35 -47.26
N ILE A 12 12.73 29.25 -47.64
CA ILE A 12 12.23 27.88 -47.37
C ILE A 12 12.86 27.24 -46.12
N GLN A 13 13.81 27.92 -45.46
CA GLN A 13 14.55 27.34 -44.32
C GLN A 13 13.95 27.70 -42.94
N PHE A 14 12.92 28.56 -42.88
CA PHE A 14 12.32 29.00 -41.60
C PHE A 14 11.12 28.16 -41.13
N ASP A 15 10.70 27.15 -41.89
CA ASP A 15 9.59 26.25 -41.50
C ASP A 15 10.00 25.10 -40.57
N LEU A 16 11.30 24.99 -40.25
CA LEU A 16 11.84 24.13 -39.19
C LEU A 16 12.20 25.08 -38.04
N ASP A 17 11.50 25.21 -36.92
CA ASP A 17 11.05 24.16 -36.03
C ASP A 17 10.22 24.79 -34.88
N LEU A 18 9.14 25.51 -35.21
CA LEU A 18 8.21 26.03 -34.18
C LEU A 18 7.33 24.92 -33.58
N GLY A 19 7.32 23.74 -34.20
CA GLY A 19 6.63 22.54 -33.73
C GLY A 19 7.37 21.79 -32.62
N ALA A 20 8.71 21.74 -32.62
CA ALA A 20 9.46 21.10 -31.53
C ALA A 20 9.39 21.89 -30.22
N PHE A 21 9.32 23.22 -30.28
CA PHE A 21 9.24 24.07 -29.08
C PHE A 21 7.90 23.98 -28.32
N LYS A 22 6.88 23.32 -28.89
CA LYS A 22 5.56 23.15 -28.26
C LYS A 22 5.22 21.72 -27.85
N ARG A 23 6.18 20.79 -27.87
CA ARG A 23 5.99 19.52 -27.17
C ARG A 23 6.23 19.75 -25.69
N LYS A 24 5.17 20.18 -24.98
CA LYS A 24 5.13 20.01 -23.53
C LYS A 24 5.43 18.54 -23.26
N ALA A 25 6.53 18.25 -22.57
CA ALA A 25 6.82 16.90 -22.11
C ALA A 25 5.57 16.42 -21.35
N GLU A 26 4.84 15.49 -21.95
CA GLU A 26 3.73 14.86 -21.26
C GLU A 26 4.36 14.17 -20.05
N PRO A 27 3.94 14.50 -18.82
CA PRO A 27 4.50 13.87 -17.64
C PRO A 27 4.30 12.37 -17.81
N ALA A 28 5.40 11.61 -17.72
CA ALA A 28 5.36 10.16 -17.87
C ALA A 28 4.23 9.61 -16.98
N PRO A 29 3.40 8.68 -17.49
CA PRO A 29 2.29 8.14 -16.72
C PRO A 29 2.85 7.56 -15.42
N LYS A 30 2.50 8.18 -14.29
CA LYS A 30 2.79 7.62 -12.97
C LYS A 30 1.92 6.39 -12.82
N VAL A 31 2.51 5.23 -13.09
CA VAL A 31 1.91 3.93 -12.79
C VAL A 31 1.79 3.87 -11.26
N THR A 32 0.63 4.30 -10.77
CA THR A 32 0.30 4.19 -9.36
C THR A 32 -0.46 2.89 -9.25
N CYS A 33 0.15 1.86 -8.63
CA CYS A 33 -0.59 0.68 -8.26
C CYS A 33 -1.71 1.13 -7.30
N GLY A 34 -2.94 1.20 -7.81
CA GLY A 34 -4.12 1.60 -7.02
C GLY A 34 -4.53 0.56 -5.98
N ILE A 35 -3.80 -0.55 -5.89
CA ILE A 35 -4.00 -1.63 -4.93
C ILE A 35 -2.92 -1.49 -3.85
N THR A 36 -3.23 -0.74 -2.81
CA THR A 36 -2.47 -0.74 -1.55
C THR A 36 -3.11 -1.79 -0.65
N THR A 37 -2.72 -3.05 -0.83
CA THR A 37 -3.13 -4.11 0.09
C THR A 37 -2.24 -4.02 1.33
N VAL A 38 -2.84 -3.78 2.49
CA VAL A 38 -2.14 -3.79 3.78
C VAL A 38 -2.10 -5.22 4.32
N GLY A 39 -0.98 -5.65 4.88
CA GLY A 39 -0.88 -6.87 5.67
C GLY A 39 -0.97 -6.59 7.17
N TYR A 40 -1.39 -7.58 7.95
CA TYR A 40 -1.39 -7.54 9.41
C TYR A 40 -0.54 -8.70 9.93
N ARG A 41 0.39 -8.38 10.82
CA ARG A 41 1.28 -9.33 11.47
C ARG A 41 0.93 -9.41 12.95
N PHE A 42 0.27 -10.48 13.35
CA PHE A 42 -0.19 -10.69 14.71
C PHE A 42 0.88 -11.35 15.55
N VAL A 43 1.30 -10.67 16.61
CA VAL A 43 2.34 -11.12 17.54
C VAL A 43 1.71 -11.34 18.91
N GLY A 44 1.72 -12.57 19.41
CA GLY A 44 1.10 -12.92 20.68
C GLY A 44 1.82 -14.07 21.39
N LYS A 45 1.21 -14.58 22.46
CA LYS A 45 1.74 -15.76 23.15
C LYS A 45 1.41 -17.04 22.36
N PRO A 46 2.28 -18.05 22.35
CA PRO A 46 1.95 -19.37 21.85
C PRO A 46 0.60 -19.90 22.36
N GLY A 47 -0.22 -20.45 21.46
CA GLY A 47 -1.55 -20.96 21.78
C GLY A 47 -2.62 -19.88 21.98
N GLN A 48 -2.27 -18.60 21.87
CA GLN A 48 -3.25 -17.52 22.01
C GLN A 48 -4.16 -17.46 20.78
N ALA A 49 -5.47 -17.57 21.01
CA ALA A 49 -6.48 -17.49 19.96
C ALA A 49 -6.98 -16.05 19.75
N PHE A 50 -7.21 -15.69 18.50
CA PHE A 50 -7.94 -14.47 18.11
C PHE A 50 -8.79 -14.75 16.87
N ARG A 51 -9.76 -13.87 16.60
CA ARG A 51 -10.61 -13.95 15.42
C ARG A 51 -10.38 -12.75 14.51
N TYR A 52 -10.27 -13.02 13.22
CA TYR A 52 -10.14 -12.00 12.19
C TYR A 52 -10.91 -12.41 10.95
N ALA A 53 -11.58 -11.46 10.31
CA ALA A 53 -12.37 -11.68 9.07
C ALA A 53 -13.43 -12.81 9.11
N GLY A 54 -13.78 -13.34 10.28
CA GLY A 54 -14.73 -14.45 10.45
C GLY A 54 -14.06 -15.75 10.90
N ASP A 55 -12.76 -15.87 10.64
CA ASP A 55 -11.94 -17.03 10.97
C ASP A 55 -11.31 -16.91 12.35
N THR A 56 -10.93 -18.05 12.91
CA THR A 56 -10.20 -18.17 14.17
C THR A 56 -8.77 -18.61 13.90
N TYR A 57 -7.81 -17.90 14.49
CA TYR A 57 -6.40 -18.15 14.38
C TYR A 57 -5.81 -18.41 15.76
N VAL A 58 -4.77 -19.25 15.82
CA VAL A 58 -4.05 -19.60 17.05
C VAL A 58 -2.57 -19.34 16.81
N VAL A 59 -1.97 -18.47 17.62
CA VAL A 59 -0.54 -18.13 17.51
C VAL A 59 0.31 -19.41 17.66
N PRO A 60 1.22 -19.69 16.72
CA PRO A 60 2.05 -20.90 16.76
C PRO A 60 3.05 -20.89 17.94
N GLU A 61 3.66 -22.03 18.21
CA GLU A 61 4.73 -22.13 19.22
C GLU A 61 5.94 -21.26 18.87
N GLU A 62 6.25 -21.14 17.58
CA GLU A 62 7.31 -20.32 17.05
C GLU A 62 6.78 -19.41 15.93
N GLY A 63 7.19 -18.14 15.96
CA GLY A 63 6.86 -17.17 14.92
C GLY A 63 5.60 -16.35 15.18
N GLU A 64 4.99 -15.88 14.09
CA GLU A 64 3.89 -14.92 14.07
C GLU A 64 2.91 -15.25 12.94
N ILE A 65 1.70 -14.68 13.00
CA ILE A 65 0.68 -14.90 11.96
C ILE A 65 0.59 -13.66 11.08
N GLU A 66 0.89 -13.83 9.79
CA GLU A 66 0.72 -12.79 8.78
C GLU A 66 -0.55 -13.02 7.97
N LEU A 67 -1.45 -12.04 7.96
CA LEU A 67 -2.71 -12.08 7.24
C LEU A 67 -2.82 -10.87 6.33
N ILE A 68 -3.26 -11.08 5.09
CA ILE A 68 -3.60 -9.99 4.19
C ILE A 68 -4.92 -9.36 4.64
N ALA A 69 -5.00 -8.02 4.63
CA ALA A 69 -6.20 -7.31 5.04
C ALA A 69 -7.41 -7.73 4.19
N ALA A 70 -8.43 -8.25 4.86
CA ALA A 70 -9.73 -8.48 4.25
C ALA A 70 -10.43 -7.14 3.98
N ARG A 71 -11.15 -7.05 2.86
CA ARG A 71 -11.88 -5.83 2.49
C ARG A 71 -12.82 -5.40 3.62
N HIS A 72 -12.75 -4.11 3.98
CA HIS A 72 -13.58 -3.47 5.01
C HIS A 72 -13.45 -4.08 6.42
N LYS A 73 -12.38 -4.83 6.73
CA LYS A 73 -12.11 -5.37 8.07
C LYS A 73 -10.97 -4.62 8.73
N SER A 74 -11.31 -3.68 9.60
CA SER A 74 -10.38 -2.87 10.39
C SER A 74 -10.29 -3.28 11.86
N THR A 75 -10.90 -4.41 12.24
CA THR A 75 -10.93 -4.90 13.62
C THR A 75 -10.64 -6.40 13.70
N TYR A 76 -10.08 -6.82 14.83
CA TYR A 76 -9.97 -8.22 15.23
C TYR A 76 -10.65 -8.43 16.58
N THR A 77 -10.97 -9.68 16.93
CA THR A 77 -11.58 -10.01 18.22
C THR A 77 -10.66 -10.90 19.04
N ILE A 78 -10.50 -10.59 20.32
CA ILE A 78 -9.76 -11.42 21.27
C ILE A 78 -10.42 -11.33 22.65
N ALA A 79 -10.59 -12.48 23.31
CA ALA A 79 -11.31 -12.58 24.60
C ALA A 79 -12.64 -11.79 24.58
N ASP A 80 -13.44 -12.00 23.52
CA ASP A 80 -14.72 -11.33 23.25
C ASP A 80 -14.68 -9.80 23.11
N LYS A 81 -13.48 -9.20 23.02
CA LYS A 81 -13.29 -7.77 22.77
C LYS A 81 -12.89 -7.51 21.34
N SER A 82 -13.60 -6.60 20.67
CA SER A 82 -13.23 -6.09 19.35
C SER A 82 -12.22 -4.97 19.48
N LEU A 83 -11.08 -5.09 18.79
CA LEU A 83 -9.96 -4.15 18.85
C LEU A 83 -9.58 -3.67 17.44
N PRO A 84 -9.15 -2.40 17.28
CA PRO A 84 -8.81 -1.84 15.98
C PRO A 84 -7.44 -2.33 15.48
N LEU A 85 -7.30 -2.44 14.16
CA LEU A 85 -6.08 -2.87 13.47
C LEU A 85 -5.27 -1.68 12.92
N ASP A 86 -5.91 -0.58 12.59
CA ASP A 86 -5.28 0.55 11.88
C ASP A 86 -4.58 1.57 12.80
N VAL A 87 -4.42 1.21 14.08
CA VAL A 87 -3.73 2.05 15.09
C VAL A 87 -2.21 1.87 15.08
N TRP A 88 -1.70 0.89 14.33
CA TRP A 88 -0.28 0.55 14.26
C TRP A 88 0.35 1.08 12.96
N PRO A 89 1.60 1.57 12.99
CA PRO A 89 2.25 2.06 11.77
C PRO A 89 2.47 0.95 10.74
N LEU A 90 2.53 1.35 9.46
CA LEU A 90 2.95 0.47 8.37
C LEU A 90 4.49 0.37 8.34
N ASP A 91 5.00 -0.82 8.06
CA ASP A 91 6.40 -1.04 7.75
C ASP A 91 6.71 -0.72 6.27
N GLN A 92 7.98 -0.93 5.88
CA GLN A 92 8.45 -0.69 4.50
C GLN A 92 7.82 -1.63 3.45
N PHE A 93 7.17 -2.71 3.88
CA PHE A 93 6.52 -3.71 3.02
C PHE A 93 5.00 -3.62 3.04
N GLY A 94 4.43 -2.64 3.77
CA GLY A 94 2.99 -2.45 3.86
C GLY A 94 2.30 -3.36 4.89
N PHE A 95 3.04 -3.91 5.84
CA PHE A 95 2.49 -4.66 6.97
C PHE A 95 2.35 -3.79 8.22
N ARG A 96 1.30 -4.04 9.00
CA ARG A 96 1.13 -3.50 10.35
C ARG A 96 1.35 -4.59 11.38
N THR A 97 2.25 -4.35 12.32
CA THR A 97 2.44 -5.26 13.47
C THR A 97 1.37 -4.99 14.51
N VAL A 98 0.57 -6.01 14.81
CA VAL A 98 -0.54 -6.00 15.76
C VAL A 98 -0.15 -6.86 16.97
N PRO A 99 0.33 -6.25 18.07
CA PRO A 99 0.57 -6.98 19.31
C PRO A 99 -0.77 -7.41 19.92
N LEU A 100 -0.93 -8.70 20.17
CA LEU A 100 -2.07 -9.23 20.91
C LEU A 100 -1.91 -8.88 22.40
N PRO A 101 -2.97 -8.41 23.06
CA PRO A 101 -2.92 -8.15 24.49
C PRO A 101 -2.62 -9.45 25.23
N SER A 102 -1.77 -9.40 26.26
CA SER A 102 -1.57 -10.58 27.11
C SER A 102 -2.91 -11.05 27.67
N PRO A 103 -3.20 -12.37 27.65
CA PRO A 103 -4.42 -12.87 28.27
C PRO A 103 -4.41 -12.43 29.73
N ALA A 104 -5.47 -11.74 30.15
CA ALA A 104 -5.70 -11.50 31.55
C ALA A 104 -5.78 -12.88 32.21
N ILE A 105 -4.97 -13.10 33.25
CA ILE A 105 -5.12 -14.29 34.07
C ILE A 105 -6.50 -14.14 34.70
N THR A 106 -7.48 -14.89 34.20
CA THR A 106 -8.75 -15.08 34.90
C THR A 106 -8.37 -15.79 36.18
N LYS A 107 -8.19 -15.01 37.25
CA LYS A 107 -7.99 -15.54 38.59
C LYS A 107 -9.20 -16.41 38.86
N GLY A 108 -8.99 -17.72 38.92
CA GLY A 108 -10.06 -18.69 39.09
C GLY A 108 -10.95 -18.29 40.26
N GLU A 109 -12.23 -18.09 39.95
CA GLU A 109 -13.29 -18.01 40.93
C GLU A 109 -13.50 -19.42 41.48
N ASN A 110 -12.63 -19.79 42.42
CA ASN A 110 -12.95 -20.82 43.41
C ASN A 110 -13.71 -20.10 44.53
N GLN A 111 -15.04 -20.20 44.51
CA GLN A 111 -15.83 -20.15 45.74
C GLN A 111 -17.15 -20.91 45.57
#